data_AF-A0A938MYV0-F1
#
_entry.id   AF-A0A938MYV0-F1
#
_cell.length_a   1.000
_cell.length_b   1.000
_cell.length_c   1.000
_cell.angle_alpha   90.00
_cell.angle_beta   90.00
_cell.angle_gamma   90.00
#
_symmetry.space_group_name_H-M   'P 1'
#
loop_
_entity.id
_entity.type
_entity.pdbx_description
1 polymer ?
#
loop_
_entity_poly.entity_id
_entity_poly.type
_entity_poly.pdbx_seq_one_letter_code
_entity_poly.pdbx_strand_id
1 'polypeptide(L)'
;GSMFEKPEGVSFRNITDGTSNTIMVLEVNDEASVIWTKPDDLQFDVNNPLAGLGKAHPGGFNVALADGSVRFISITIDPQLFLRLLQMADGQPVGEY
;
A
#
# COMPACT_ATOMS: atom_id res chain seq x y z
N GLY A 1 -0.37 -5.51 9.49
CA GLY A 1 0.94 -5.76 8.89
C GLY A 1 0.81 -5.84 7.38
N SER A 2 1.81 -5.37 6.65
CA SER A 2 1.82 -5.39 5.18
C SER A 2 2.20 -6.79 4.66
N MET A 3 1.96 -7.04 3.37
CA MET A 3 2.21 -8.36 2.77
C MET A 3 3.70 -8.76 2.74
N PHE A 4 4.61 -7.79 2.76
CA PHE A 4 6.06 -8.02 2.66
C PHE A 4 6.84 -7.65 3.92
N GLU A 5 6.15 -7.32 5.03
CA GLU A 5 6.79 -6.90 6.29
C GLU A 5 7.76 -7.96 6.86
N LYS A 6 7.53 -9.24 6.54
CA LYS A 6 8.28 -10.37 7.09
C LYS A 6 9.06 -11.11 6.00
N PRO A 7 10.23 -11.66 6.32
CA PRO A 7 11.01 -12.45 5.37
C PRO A 7 10.31 -13.77 5.00
N GLU A 8 9.39 -14.25 5.84
CA GLU A 8 8.54 -15.38 5.49
C GLU A 8 7.46 -14.96 4.48
N GLY A 9 7.38 -15.67 3.35
CA GLY A 9 6.34 -15.42 2.35
C GLY A 9 4.93 -15.58 2.92
N VAL A 10 4.01 -14.74 2.47
CA VAL A 10 2.59 -14.78 2.86
C VAL A 10 1.80 -15.68 1.92
N SER A 11 1.06 -16.64 2.48
CA SER A 11 0.08 -17.42 1.71
C SER A 11 -1.15 -16.57 1.39
N PHE A 12 -1.75 -16.73 0.21
CA PHE A 12 -3.02 -16.08 -0.15
C PHE A 12 -4.14 -16.28 0.89
N ARG A 13 -4.15 -17.43 1.58
CA ARG A 13 -5.14 -17.70 2.65
C ARG A 13 -5.01 -16.77 3.85
N ASN A 14 -3.85 -16.16 4.05
CA ASN A 14 -3.58 -15.25 5.15
C ASN A 14 -3.90 -13.79 4.80
N ILE A 15 -4.31 -13.50 3.57
CA ILE A 15 -4.80 -12.18 3.12
C ILE A 15 -6.30 -12.13 3.38
N THR A 16 -6.68 -12.04 4.65
CA THR A 16 -8.08 -12.22 5.09
C THR A 16 -8.98 -11.05 4.71
N ASP A 17 -8.42 -9.86 4.47
CA ASP A 17 -9.20 -8.68 4.06
C ASP A 17 -9.49 -8.66 2.55
N GLY A 18 -8.94 -9.66 1.83
CA GLY A 18 -9.13 -9.88 0.40
C GLY A 18 -7.97 -9.37 -0.44
N THR A 19 -7.63 -10.13 -1.47
CA THR A 19 -6.53 -9.80 -2.39
C THR A 19 -6.80 -8.52 -3.19
N SER A 20 -8.07 -8.23 -3.49
CA SER A 20 -8.50 -7.01 -4.17
C SER A 20 -8.50 -5.76 -3.29
N ASN A 21 -8.32 -5.92 -1.98
CA ASN A 21 -8.33 -4.82 -1.00
C ASN A 21 -6.97 -4.64 -0.31
N THR A 22 -5.95 -5.40 -0.73
CA THR A 22 -4.61 -5.35 -0.15
C THR A 22 -3.64 -4.83 -1.20
N ILE A 23 -2.95 -3.73 -0.92
CA ILE A 23 -1.91 -3.15 -1.77
C ILE A 23 -0.65 -4.02 -1.69
N MET A 24 -0.12 -4.36 -2.87
CA MET A 24 1.12 -5.11 -3.04
C MET A 24 2.26 -4.18 -3.48
N VAL A 25 1.99 -3.30 -4.44
CA VAL A 25 2.96 -2.33 -4.96
C VAL A 25 2.29 -0.98 -4.97
N LEU A 26 3.01 0.07 -4.61
CA LEU A 26 2.54 1.44 -4.72
C LEU A 26 3.64 2.33 -5.29
N GLU A 27 3.22 3.32 -6.04
CA GLU A 27 4.10 4.36 -6.57
C GLU A 27 4.49 5.34 -5.46
N VAL A 28 5.79 5.53 -5.28
CA VAL A 28 6.36 6.47 -4.32
C VAL A 28 7.07 7.60 -5.03
N ASN A 29 7.20 8.75 -4.36
CA ASN A 29 7.98 9.87 -4.85
C ASN A 29 9.47 9.47 -4.94
N ASP A 30 10.22 10.06 -5.86
CA ASP A 30 11.65 9.78 -6.05
C ASP A 30 12.47 9.88 -4.76
N GLU A 31 12.14 10.86 -3.90
CA GLU A 31 12.76 11.11 -2.59
C GLU A 31 12.52 9.98 -1.58
N ALA A 32 11.40 9.26 -1.72
CA ALA A 32 11.01 8.11 -0.91
C ALA A 32 11.22 6.77 -1.64
N SER A 33 11.72 6.80 -2.88
CA SER A 33 12.12 5.60 -3.60
C SER A 33 13.33 5.00 -2.89
N VAL A 34 13.13 3.85 -2.25
CA VAL A 34 14.25 3.09 -1.70
C VAL A 34 15.09 2.68 -2.91
N ILE A 35 16.38 3.05 -2.88
CA ILE A 35 17.35 2.65 -3.91
C ILE A 35 17.33 1.11 -3.97
N TRP A 36 17.14 0.55 -5.17
CA TRP A 36 16.96 -0.88 -5.49
C TRP A 36 18.15 -1.82 -5.08
N THR A 37 18.95 -1.48 -4.09
CA THR A 37 20.05 -2.32 -3.57
C THR A 37 20.07 -2.47 -2.05
N LYS A 38 19.12 -1.87 -1.32
CA LYS A 38 19.07 -1.96 0.13
C LYS A 38 17.82 -2.73 0.58
N PRO A 39 17.94 -3.76 1.44
CA PRO A 39 16.82 -4.52 1.97
C PRO A 39 16.12 -3.74 3.10
N ASP A 40 15.83 -2.46 2.86
CA ASP A 40 14.97 -1.65 3.75
C ASP A 40 13.61 -1.55 3.08
N ASP A 41 12.61 -2.22 3.64
CA ASP A 41 11.23 -2.00 3.23
C ASP A 41 10.77 -0.59 3.62
N LEU A 42 9.80 -0.07 2.87
CA LEU A 42 9.12 1.17 3.22
C LEU A 42 8.32 0.93 4.52
N GLN A 43 8.84 1.40 5.64
CA GLN A 43 8.07 1.47 6.88
C GLN A 43 7.09 2.63 6.77
N PHE A 44 5.83 2.33 6.46
CA PHE A 44 4.78 3.35 6.40
C PHE A 44 4.48 3.86 7.82
N ASP A 45 4.57 5.17 8.04
CA ASP A 45 4.19 5.79 9.31
C ASP A 45 2.67 5.69 9.47
N VAL A 46 2.21 4.94 10.46
CA VAL A 46 0.78 4.77 10.78
C VAL A 46 0.09 6.12 11.03
N ASN A 47 0.83 7.11 11.53
CA ASN A 47 0.30 8.46 11.79
C ASN A 47 0.30 9.35 10.53
N ASN A 48 1.04 8.96 9.49
CA ASN A 48 1.11 9.68 8.23
C ASN A 48 1.29 8.72 7.04
N PRO A 49 0.28 7.90 6.71
CA PRO A 49 0.45 6.80 5.76
C PRO A 49 0.63 7.27 4.31
N LEU A 50 0.29 8.53 3.99
CA LEU A 50 0.48 9.12 2.66
C LEU A 50 1.84 9.81 2.48
N ALA A 51 2.71 9.77 3.50
CA ALA A 51 4.03 10.40 3.44
C ALA A 51 4.85 9.85 2.26
N GLY A 52 5.38 10.75 1.43
CA GLY A 52 6.24 10.36 0.31
C GLY A 52 5.49 9.83 -0.91
N LEU A 53 4.17 10.04 -1.03
CA LEU A 53 3.36 9.65 -2.20
C LEU A 53 2.87 10.86 -3.02
N GLY A 54 2.36 10.60 -4.24
CA GLY A 54 1.53 11.55 -5.00
C GLY A 54 2.21 12.75 -5.67
N LYS A 55 3.54 12.82 -5.76
CA LYS A 55 4.26 13.86 -6.51
C LYS A 55 4.56 13.46 -7.96
N ALA A 56 4.68 12.17 -8.26
CA ALA A 56 5.05 11.68 -9.59
C ALA A 56 3.98 11.96 -10.65
N HIS A 57 2.71 11.93 -10.26
CA HIS A 57 1.57 12.19 -11.13
C HIS A 57 0.59 13.20 -10.53
N PRO A 58 -0.03 14.09 -11.33
CA PRO A 58 -1.04 15.01 -10.83
C PRO A 58 -2.26 14.27 -10.25
N GLY A 59 -2.64 14.62 -9.02
CA GLY A 59 -3.91 14.21 -8.41
C GLY A 59 -3.90 12.87 -7.67
N GLY A 60 -2.84 12.07 -7.77
CA GLY A 60 -2.80 10.74 -7.17
C GLY A 60 -1.58 9.92 -7.56
N PHE A 61 -1.67 8.61 -7.33
CA PHE A 61 -0.59 7.65 -7.59
C PHE A 61 -1.19 6.27 -7.92
N ASN A 62 -0.41 5.47 -8.64
CA ASN A 62 -0.84 4.12 -9.00
C ASN A 62 -0.52 3.12 -7.88
N VAL A 63 -1.44 2.19 -7.65
CA VAL A 63 -1.23 1.03 -6.78
C VAL A 63 -1.60 -0.24 -7.51
N ALA A 64 -0.83 -1.31 -7.27
CA ALA A 64 -1.18 -2.67 -7.66
C ALA A 64 -1.66 -3.43 -6.43
N LEU A 65 -2.81 -4.07 -6.56
CA LEU A 65 -3.42 -4.90 -5.53
C LEU A 65 -2.87 -6.33 -5.62
N ALA A 66 -3.04 -7.12 -4.55
CA ALA A 66 -2.57 -8.50 -4.48
C ALA A 66 -3.30 -9.45 -5.46
N ASP A 67 -4.43 -9.02 -6.06
CA ASP A 67 -5.11 -9.71 -7.15
C ASP A 67 -4.55 -9.39 -8.55
N GLY A 68 -3.55 -8.50 -8.64
CA GLY A 68 -2.92 -8.07 -9.88
C GLY A 68 -3.63 -6.92 -10.60
N SER A 69 -4.75 -6.42 -10.09
CA SER A 69 -5.39 -5.22 -10.62
C SER A 69 -4.63 -3.96 -10.23
N VAL A 70 -4.67 -2.95 -11.09
CA VAL A 70 -4.06 -1.63 -10.85
C VAL A 70 -5.15 -0.59 -10.69
N ARG A 71 -5.02 0.27 -9.67
CA ARG A 71 -5.92 1.39 -9.40
C ARG A 71 -5.14 2.67 -9.25
N PHE A 72 -5.74 3.77 -9.70
CA PHE A 72 -5.22 5.12 -9.45
C PHE A 72 -5.90 5.68 -8.20
N ILE A 73 -5.14 5.86 -7.12
CA ILE A 73 -5.64 6.39 -5.85
C ILE A 73 -5.42 7.89 -5.80
N SER A 74 -6.47 8.63 -5.44
CA SER A 74 -6.37 10.07 -5.25
C SER A 74 -5.50 10.44 -4.04
N ILE A 75 -4.70 11.50 -4.15
CA ILE A 75 -3.93 12.02 -3.02
C ILE A 75 -4.80 12.58 -1.88
N THR A 76 -6.09 12.80 -2.14
CA THR A 76 -7.06 13.24 -1.13
C THR A 76 -7.84 12.08 -0.48
N ILE A 77 -7.42 10.83 -0.72
CA ILE A 77 -7.99 9.65 -0.04
C ILE A 77 -7.93 9.83 1.48
N ASP A 78 -8.93 9.31 2.20
CA ASP A 78 -8.89 9.24 3.67
C ASP A 78 -7.64 8.45 4.11
N PRO A 79 -6.74 9.04 4.90
CA PRO A 79 -5.54 8.35 5.37
C PRO A 79 -5.84 7.03 6.11
N GLN A 80 -6.96 6.96 6.84
CA GLN A 80 -7.36 5.73 7.52
C GLN A 80 -7.86 4.67 6.55
N LEU A 81 -8.55 5.07 5.48
CA LEU A 81 -8.93 4.13 4.41
C LEU A 81 -7.67 3.61 3.71
N PHE A 82 -6.72 4.49 3.39
CA PHE A 82 -5.46 4.11 2.77
C PHE A 82 -4.64 3.16 3.66
N LEU A 83 -4.58 3.43 4.97
CA LEU A 83 -3.90 2.56 5.93
C LEU A 83 -4.51 1.15 5.97
N ARG A 84 -5.82 1.01 5.86
CA ARG A 84 -6.49 -0.31 5.78
C ARG A 84 -6.05 -1.07 4.54
N LEU A 85 -5.94 -0.39 3.39
CA LEU A 85 -5.46 -1.00 2.14
C LEU A 85 -4.00 -1.50 2.23
N LEU A 86 -3.18 -0.95 3.12
CA LEU A 86 -1.81 -1.41 3.35
C LEU A 86 -1.74 -2.67 4.24
N GLN A 87 -2.84 -3.04 4.90
CA GLN A 87 -2.90 -4.16 5.84
C GLN A 87 -3.66 -5.32 5.21
N MET A 88 -3.11 -6.53 5.33
CA MET A 88 -3.70 -7.72 4.71
C MET A 88 -4.75 -8.44 5.57
N ALA A 89 -4.83 -8.12 6.86
CA ALA A 89 -5.58 -8.88 7.86
C ALA A 89 -5.95 -8.06 9.12
N ASP A 90 -6.38 -6.81 8.96
CA ASP A 90 -6.92 -5.97 10.04
C ASP A 90 -8.44 -6.13 10.26
N GLY A 91 -9.13 -6.80 9.33
CA GLY A 91 -10.56 -7.08 9.38
C GLY A 91 -11.46 -5.84 9.24
N GLN A 92 -10.90 -4.70 8.85
CA GLN A 92 -11.65 -3.45 8.72
C GLN A 92 -12.28 -3.32 7.32
N PRO A 93 -13.51 -2.80 7.23
CA PRO A 93 -14.12 -2.56 5.94
C PRO A 93 -13.42 -1.41 5.20
N VAL A 94 -13.24 -1.59 3.90
CA VAL A 94 -12.80 -0.56 2.95
C VAL A 94 -13.97 -0.11 2.09
N GLY A 95 -14.09 1.21 1.89
CA GLY A 95 -15.11 1.82 1.04
C GLY A 95 -14.68 1.89 -0.41
N GLU A 96 -15.29 2.79 -1.18
CA GLU A 96 -14.82 3.15 -2.52
C GLU A 96 -13.54 4.01 -2.42
N TYR A 97 -12.56 3.75 -3.31
CA TYR A 97 -11.29 4.46 -3.40
C TYR A 97 -10.72 4.43 -4.82
#